data_AF-A0A089KV47-F1
#
_entry.id   AF-A0A089KV47-F1
#
_cell.length_a   1.000
_cell.length_b   1.000
_cell.length_c   1.000
_cell.angle_alpha   90.00
_cell.angle_beta   90.00
_cell.angle_gamma   90.00
#
_symmetry.space_group_name_H-M   'P 1'
#
loop_
_entity.id
_entity.type
_entity.pdbx_description
1 polymer ?
#
loop_
_entity_poly.entity_id
_entity_poly.type
_entity_poly.pdbx_seq_one_letter_code
_entity_poly.pdbx_strand_id
1 'polypeptide(L)'
;MSKEWALAQKIKQIPRYLQHLNVRLKGELQELGQLSALLDIMNNERLDTYFQPILQLRSGITVAHEVLNRPPSSVHFPTTEQFYEFAGRTDQMFRFEQNCRRMSLQRYMERLSAEGRASGTLVFVNVHPGMLNDSRHKSGETLALLQSLGLSPERVVFELTERQAVQDYVGFEKVLSHYREQGFRIAVDDAGSGYNSLKTLVYLKPEFIKLDKSLIRGIECCREQQELLELIREYAARSSTKVIAEGIETAEELKYLQRAGIEFGQGYALGRPEQLPVQGRCPVEPIKAAGRGVYGYVSSNR
;
A
#
# COMPACT_ATOMS: atom_id res chain seq x y z
N MET A 1 44.88 -22.35 -38.46
CA MET A 1 43.54 -21.73 -38.52
C MET A 1 43.71 -20.27 -38.94
N SER A 2 43.18 -19.87 -40.11
CA SER A 2 43.51 -18.58 -40.73
C SER A 2 42.79 -17.41 -40.04
N LYS A 3 43.43 -16.22 -40.04
CA LYS A 3 42.84 -14.96 -39.56
C LYS A 3 41.49 -14.65 -40.23
N GLU A 4 41.29 -15.12 -41.46
CA GLU A 4 40.04 -14.97 -42.23
C GLU A 4 38.89 -15.77 -41.63
N TRP A 5 39.13 -16.99 -41.12
CA TRP A 5 38.08 -17.78 -40.46
C TRP A 5 37.62 -17.11 -39.17
N ALA A 6 38.54 -16.56 -38.37
CA ALA A 6 38.22 -15.79 -37.18
C ALA A 6 37.47 -14.48 -37.49
N LEU A 7 37.84 -13.79 -38.58
CA LEU A 7 37.16 -12.58 -39.05
C LEU A 7 35.73 -12.89 -39.53
N ALA A 8 35.54 -13.97 -40.30
CA ALA A 8 34.23 -14.41 -40.75
C ALA A 8 33.30 -14.80 -39.59
N GLN A 9 33.84 -15.42 -38.53
CA GLN A 9 33.08 -15.70 -37.31
C GLN A 9 32.70 -14.43 -36.55
N LYS A 10 33.58 -13.42 -36.47
CA LYS A 10 33.27 -12.12 -35.87
C LYS A 10 32.20 -11.35 -36.65
N ILE A 11 32.26 -11.34 -37.99
CA ILE A 11 31.25 -10.69 -38.84
C ILE A 11 29.87 -11.32 -38.65
N LYS A 12 29.79 -12.65 -38.51
CA LYS A 12 28.54 -13.36 -38.22
C LYS A 12 27.91 -12.99 -36.87
N GLN A 13 28.67 -12.42 -35.93
CA GLN A 13 28.16 -11.98 -34.63
C GLN A 13 27.66 -10.52 -34.63
N ILE A 14 27.99 -9.71 -35.65
CA ILE A 14 27.62 -8.29 -35.73
C ILE A 14 26.10 -8.07 -35.66
N PRO A 15 25.24 -8.81 -36.40
CA PRO A 15 23.79 -8.60 -36.32
C PRO A 15 23.23 -8.84 -34.92
N ARG A 16 23.73 -9.87 -34.22
CA ARG A 16 23.32 -10.18 -32.84
C ARG A 16 23.76 -9.08 -31.87
N TYR A 17 24.97 -8.54 -32.06
CA TYR A 17 25.46 -7.40 -31.28
C TYR A 17 24.64 -6.13 -31.53
N LEU A 18 24.32 -5.80 -32.78
CA LEU A 18 23.47 -4.66 -33.15
C LEU A 18 22.04 -4.81 -32.60
N GLN A 19 21.49 -6.03 -32.63
CA GLN A 19 20.19 -6.33 -32.03
C GLN A 19 20.22 -6.09 -30.51
N HIS A 20 21.26 -6.58 -29.83
CA HIS A 20 21.44 -6.35 -28.39
C HIS A 20 21.58 -4.86 -28.05
N LEU A 21 22.36 -4.10 -28.83
CA LEU A 21 22.47 -2.65 -28.68
C LEU A 21 21.13 -1.94 -28.87
N ASN A 22 20.36 -2.32 -29.89
CA ASN A 22 19.05 -1.71 -30.17
C ASN A 22 18.05 -2.00 -29.04
N VAL A 23 18.03 -3.24 -28.51
CA VAL A 23 17.21 -3.59 -27.34
C VAL A 23 17.62 -2.76 -26.12
N ARG A 24 18.92 -2.62 -25.87
CA ARG A 24 19.44 -1.80 -24.77
C ARG A 24 19.06 -0.33 -24.91
N LEU A 25 19.28 0.27 -26.08
CA LEU A 25 18.92 1.66 -26.39
C LEU A 25 17.42 1.91 -26.22
N LYS A 26 16.57 0.98 -26.66
CA LYS A 26 15.11 1.07 -26.43
C LYS A 26 14.77 1.03 -24.95
N GLY A 27 15.44 0.18 -24.17
CA GLY A 27 15.28 0.13 -22.72
C GLY A 27 15.67 1.45 -22.05
N GLU A 28 16.84 2.00 -22.39
CA GLU A 28 17.31 3.28 -21.85
C GLU A 28 16.38 4.45 -22.23
N LEU A 29 15.87 4.49 -23.46
CA LEU A 29 14.88 5.50 -23.88
C LEU A 29 13.56 5.37 -23.12
N GLN A 30 13.10 4.14 -22.87
CA GLN A 30 11.90 3.89 -22.09
C GLN A 30 12.06 4.36 -20.64
N GLU A 31 13.20 4.05 -20.02
CA GLU A 31 13.53 4.44 -18.65
C GLU A 31 13.65 5.97 -18.50
N LEU A 32 14.26 6.66 -19.47
CA LEU A 32 14.29 8.13 -19.51
C LEU A 32 12.89 8.73 -19.64
N GLY A 33 12.03 8.13 -20.48
CA GLY A 33 10.63 8.54 -20.60
C GLY A 33 9.86 8.36 -19.28
N GLN A 34 10.06 7.23 -18.60
CA GLN A 34 9.48 6.96 -17.28
C GLN A 34 9.98 7.95 -16.22
N LEU A 35 11.28 8.26 -16.19
CA LEU A 35 11.84 9.25 -15.28
C LEU A 35 11.28 10.65 -15.54
N SER A 36 11.18 11.06 -16.81
CA SER A 36 10.58 12.34 -17.17
C SER A 36 9.11 12.43 -16.74
N ALA A 37 8.35 11.35 -16.91
CA ALA A 37 6.95 11.28 -16.48
C ALA A 37 6.81 11.31 -14.95
N LEU A 38 7.68 10.60 -14.22
CA LEU A 38 7.74 10.65 -12.75
C LEU A 38 8.01 12.08 -12.26
N LEU A 39 9.00 12.75 -12.84
CA LEU A 39 9.35 14.13 -12.48
C LEU A 39 8.22 15.12 -12.80
N ASP A 40 7.52 14.96 -13.94
CA ASP A 40 6.34 15.76 -14.27
C ASP A 40 5.24 15.60 -13.21
N ILE A 41 4.90 14.35 -12.89
CA ILE A 41 3.87 14.03 -11.89
C ILE A 41 4.21 14.63 -10.53
N MET A 42 5.48 14.53 -10.10
CA MET A 42 5.95 15.08 -8.83
C MET A 42 5.97 16.60 -8.79
N ASN A 43 6.49 17.25 -9.85
CA ASN A 43 6.64 18.70 -9.89
C ASN A 43 5.30 19.42 -10.03
N ASN A 44 4.33 18.78 -10.71
CA ASN A 44 3.01 19.34 -10.98
C ASN A 44 1.91 18.72 -10.10
N GLU A 45 2.27 17.94 -9.07
CA GLU A 45 1.36 17.30 -8.10
C GLU A 45 0.20 16.51 -8.73
N ARG A 46 0.46 15.82 -9.84
CA ARG A 46 -0.57 15.20 -10.70
C ARG A 46 -1.08 13.84 -10.25
N LEU A 47 -0.76 13.42 -9.03
CA LEU A 47 -1.37 12.23 -8.44
C LEU A 47 -2.82 12.57 -8.08
N ASP A 48 -3.78 11.71 -8.39
CA ASP A 48 -5.14 11.81 -7.84
C ASP A 48 -5.18 11.18 -6.45
N THR A 49 -5.80 11.85 -5.49
CA THR A 49 -5.92 11.35 -4.11
C THR A 49 -7.35 10.91 -3.82
N TYR A 50 -7.48 9.68 -3.36
CA TYR A 50 -8.72 9.06 -2.91
C TYR A 50 -8.62 8.69 -1.43
N PHE A 51 -9.76 8.55 -0.79
CA PHE A 51 -9.90 8.16 0.61
C PHE A 51 -10.87 7.00 0.68
N GLN A 52 -10.45 5.91 1.32
CA GLN A 52 -11.32 4.77 1.55
C GLN A 52 -11.62 4.64 3.04
N PRO A 53 -12.90 4.49 3.45
CA PRO A 53 -13.25 4.44 4.85
C PRO A 53 -12.90 3.08 5.48
N ILE A 54 -12.37 3.14 6.70
CA ILE A 54 -12.16 1.99 7.59
C ILE A 54 -13.21 2.10 8.71
N LEU A 55 -14.00 1.05 8.87
CA LEU A 55 -15.13 1.03 9.80
C LEU A 55 -14.85 0.13 10.98
N GLN A 56 -15.39 0.50 12.14
CA GLN A 56 -15.63 -0.46 13.20
C GLN A 56 -16.82 -1.35 12.80
N LEU A 57 -16.59 -2.64 12.58
CA LEU A 57 -17.55 -3.52 11.92
C LEU A 57 -18.85 -3.70 12.69
N ARG A 58 -18.81 -3.68 14.03
CA ARG A 58 -20.01 -3.85 14.87
C ARG A 58 -20.92 -2.62 14.88
N SER A 59 -20.35 -1.42 14.97
CA SER A 59 -21.11 -0.18 15.05
C SER A 59 -21.41 0.43 13.67
N GLY A 60 -20.63 0.07 12.66
CA GLY A 60 -20.69 0.67 11.32
C GLY A 60 -20.11 2.09 11.25
N ILE A 61 -19.50 2.57 12.34
CA ILE A 61 -18.91 3.92 12.40
C ILE A 61 -17.58 3.94 11.64
N THR A 62 -17.37 4.95 10.81
CA THR A 62 -16.07 5.16 10.16
C THR A 62 -15.08 5.73 11.18
N VAL A 63 -14.03 4.98 11.46
CA VAL A 63 -13.00 5.34 12.45
C VAL A 63 -11.76 5.92 11.80
N ALA A 64 -11.54 5.63 10.52
CA ALA A 64 -10.37 6.10 9.78
C ALA A 64 -10.62 6.19 8.27
N HIS A 65 -9.68 6.82 7.57
CA HIS A 65 -9.58 6.79 6.12
C HIS A 65 -8.17 6.38 5.69
N GLU A 66 -8.08 5.46 4.75
CA GLU A 66 -6.82 5.18 4.03
C GLU A 66 -6.67 6.13 2.85
N VAL A 67 -5.51 6.77 2.74
CA VAL A 67 -5.19 7.67 1.64
C VAL A 67 -4.52 6.90 0.49
N LEU A 68 -5.17 6.94 -0.67
CA LEU A 68 -4.76 6.22 -1.87
C LEU A 68 -4.41 7.22 -2.98
N ASN A 69 -3.13 7.34 -3.29
CA ASN A 69 -2.66 8.16 -4.41
C ASN A 69 -2.52 7.34 -5.69
N ARG A 70 -3.09 7.85 -6.78
CA ARG A 70 -3.14 7.21 -8.10
C ARG A 70 -2.49 8.11 -9.15
N PRO A 71 -1.41 7.66 -9.84
CA PRO A 71 -0.86 8.42 -10.95
C PRO A 71 -1.79 8.38 -12.16
N PRO A 72 -1.73 9.39 -13.05
CA PRO A 72 -2.46 9.37 -14.29
C PRO A 72 -1.98 8.19 -15.15
N SER A 73 -2.91 7.44 -15.72
CA SER A 73 -2.57 6.38 -16.67
C SER A 73 -1.89 6.98 -17.90
N SER A 74 -0.77 6.39 -18.31
CA SER A 74 0.02 6.87 -19.44
C SER A 74 0.71 5.71 -20.16
N VAL A 75 1.35 5.99 -21.30
CA VAL A 75 2.16 5.00 -22.03
C VAL A 75 3.35 4.51 -21.18
N HIS A 76 3.89 5.38 -20.32
CA HIS A 76 5.02 5.06 -19.45
C HIS A 76 4.60 4.30 -18.19
N PHE A 77 3.41 4.60 -17.69
CA PHE A 77 2.80 3.97 -16.52
C PHE A 77 1.33 3.62 -16.77
N PRO A 78 1.06 2.50 -17.47
CA PRO A 78 -0.29 2.00 -17.66
C PRO A 78 -1.03 1.70 -16.36
N THR A 79 -0.31 1.20 -15.34
CA THR A 79 -0.86 0.83 -14.03
C THR A 79 -0.19 1.59 -12.89
N THR A 80 -0.92 1.72 -11.78
CA THR A 80 -0.40 2.31 -10.54
C THR A 80 0.78 1.52 -9.97
N GLU A 81 0.74 0.19 -10.04
CA GLU A 81 1.81 -0.69 -9.54
C GLU A 81 3.14 -0.43 -10.26
N GLN A 82 3.12 -0.35 -11.59
CA GLN A 82 4.33 -0.07 -12.39
C GLN A 82 4.94 1.30 -12.06
N PHE A 83 4.10 2.29 -11.76
CA PHE A 83 4.57 3.60 -11.34
C PHE A 83 5.30 3.55 -9.99
N TYR A 84 4.71 2.92 -8.96
CA TYR A 84 5.33 2.84 -7.64
C TYR A 84 6.57 1.94 -7.63
N GLU A 85 6.56 0.83 -8.38
CA GLU A 85 7.75 -0.01 -8.56
C GLU A 85 8.90 0.80 -9.18
N PHE A 86 8.61 1.58 -10.23
CA PHE A 86 9.59 2.46 -10.85
C PHE A 86 10.08 3.55 -9.90
N ALA A 87 9.17 4.27 -9.24
CA ALA A 87 9.53 5.34 -8.30
C ALA A 87 10.41 4.81 -7.15
N GLY A 88 10.07 3.63 -6.60
CA GLY A 88 10.77 3.00 -5.48
C GLY A 88 12.21 2.56 -5.79
N ARG A 89 12.55 2.29 -7.06
CA ARG A 89 13.91 1.92 -7.48
C ARG A 89 14.75 3.07 -8.03
N THR A 90 14.19 4.29 -8.10
CA THR A 90 14.92 5.47 -8.60
C THR A 90 15.60 6.25 -7.47
N ASP A 91 16.59 7.06 -7.81
CA ASP A 91 17.19 8.03 -6.88
C ASP A 91 16.22 9.13 -6.42
N GLN A 92 15.03 9.21 -7.05
CA GLN A 92 13.95 10.13 -6.67
C GLN A 92 13.04 9.57 -5.58
N MET A 93 13.17 8.29 -5.19
CA MET A 93 12.31 7.62 -4.20
C MET A 93 12.08 8.48 -2.96
N PHE A 94 13.15 9.01 -2.36
CA PHE A 94 13.05 9.83 -1.15
C PHE A 94 12.21 11.10 -1.35
N ARG A 95 12.49 11.82 -2.44
CA ARG A 95 11.79 13.07 -2.78
C ARG A 95 10.33 12.80 -3.15
N PHE A 96 10.08 11.69 -3.82
CA PHE A 96 8.74 11.23 -4.19
C PHE A 96 7.90 10.93 -2.95
N GLU A 97 8.42 10.14 -2.01
CA GLU A 97 7.74 9.79 -0.76
C GLU A 97 7.44 11.02 0.10
N GLN A 98 8.37 11.98 0.23
CA GLN A 98 8.11 13.25 0.91
C GLN A 98 6.96 14.02 0.26
N ASN A 99 6.95 14.11 -1.08
CA ASN A 99 5.90 14.80 -1.82
C ASN A 99 4.55 14.11 -1.65
N CYS A 100 4.52 12.79 -1.83
CA CYS A 100 3.35 11.93 -1.69
C CYS A 100 2.74 12.06 -0.29
N ARG A 101 3.55 11.92 0.78
CA ARG A 101 3.10 12.08 2.17
C ARG A 101 2.55 13.47 2.45
N ARG A 102 3.24 14.52 1.99
CA ARG A 102 2.77 15.91 2.15
C ARG A 102 1.41 16.09 1.48
N MET A 103 1.30 15.69 0.22
CA MET A 103 0.09 15.81 -0.58
C MET A 103 -1.07 15.01 0.02
N SER A 104 -0.83 13.78 0.50
CA SER A 104 -1.83 12.96 1.20
C SER A 104 -2.44 13.68 2.39
N LEU A 105 -1.59 14.20 3.29
CA LEU A 105 -2.03 14.85 4.53
C LEU A 105 -2.70 16.20 4.26
N GLN A 106 -2.14 17.00 3.34
CA GLN A 106 -2.72 18.29 2.94
C GLN A 106 -4.12 18.09 2.36
N ARG A 107 -4.25 17.22 1.35
CA ARG A 107 -5.54 16.98 0.69
C ARG A 107 -6.56 16.32 1.60
N TYR A 108 -6.12 15.45 2.51
CA TYR A 108 -7.01 14.90 3.54
C TYR A 108 -7.61 16.04 4.36
N MET A 109 -6.78 16.92 4.93
CA MET A 109 -7.24 18.01 5.77
C MET A 109 -8.07 19.05 5.02
N GLU A 110 -7.73 19.37 3.78
CA GLU A 110 -8.49 20.27 2.91
C GLU A 110 -9.90 19.76 2.62
N ARG A 111 -10.05 18.45 2.44
CA ARG A 111 -11.30 17.82 1.99
C ARG A 111 -12.11 17.21 3.14
N LEU A 112 -11.53 17.11 4.33
CA LEU A 112 -12.21 16.61 5.52
C LEU A 112 -13.29 17.57 5.98
N SER A 113 -14.50 17.05 6.20
CA SER A 113 -15.63 17.83 6.72
C SER A 113 -15.36 18.37 8.12
N ALA A 114 -16.09 19.42 8.53
CA ALA A 114 -15.99 19.98 9.88
C ALA A 114 -16.28 18.92 10.96
N GLU A 115 -17.26 18.05 10.73
CA GLU A 115 -17.59 16.91 11.60
C GLU A 115 -16.44 15.91 11.68
N GLY A 116 -15.82 15.57 10.55
CA GLY A 116 -14.66 14.66 10.50
C GLY A 116 -13.41 15.22 11.19
N ARG A 117 -13.27 16.56 11.24
CA ARG A 117 -12.21 17.21 12.02
C ARG A 117 -12.43 17.02 13.51
N ALA A 118 -13.67 17.12 13.98
CA ALA A 118 -14.05 16.99 15.39
C ALA A 118 -14.08 15.54 15.90
N SER A 119 -14.39 14.56 15.05
CA SER A 119 -14.54 13.14 15.42
C SER A 119 -13.23 12.43 15.77
N GLY A 120 -12.07 13.05 15.53
CA GLY A 120 -10.77 12.43 15.79
C GLY A 120 -10.44 11.26 14.86
N THR A 121 -11.08 11.18 13.68
CA THR A 121 -10.86 10.13 12.68
C THR A 121 -9.38 10.01 12.32
N LEU A 122 -8.88 8.77 12.28
CA LEU A 122 -7.49 8.47 11.92
C LEU A 122 -7.28 8.58 10.40
N VAL A 123 -6.06 8.85 9.98
CA VAL A 123 -5.63 8.84 8.58
C VAL A 123 -4.49 7.86 8.41
N PHE A 124 -4.68 6.90 7.51
CA PHE A 124 -3.67 5.89 7.18
C PHE A 124 -2.92 6.34 5.92
N VAL A 125 -1.60 6.33 5.98
CA VAL A 125 -0.72 6.77 4.88
C VAL A 125 0.38 5.73 4.66
N ASN A 126 0.48 5.27 3.42
CA ASN A 126 1.55 4.37 2.98
C ASN A 126 2.93 5.04 3.08
N VAL A 127 3.93 4.29 3.56
CA VAL A 127 5.32 4.76 3.66
C VAL A 127 6.27 3.70 3.14
N HIS A 128 7.19 4.11 2.27
CA HIS A 128 8.29 3.25 1.85
C HIS A 128 9.38 3.15 2.95
N PRO A 129 9.82 1.96 3.38
CA PRO A 129 10.87 1.79 4.40
C PRO A 129 12.19 2.45 4.08
N GLY A 130 12.53 2.55 2.79
CA GLY A 130 13.76 3.21 2.34
C GLY A 130 13.85 4.66 2.82
N MET A 131 12.72 5.32 3.09
CA MET A 131 12.69 6.65 3.72
C MET A 131 13.28 6.67 5.12
N LEU A 132 13.12 5.58 5.86
CA LEU A 132 13.47 5.49 7.28
C LEU A 132 14.98 5.41 7.48
N ASN A 133 15.69 4.86 6.51
CA ASN A 133 17.15 4.68 6.54
C ASN A 133 17.91 5.77 5.77
N ASP A 134 17.21 6.73 5.15
CA ASP A 134 17.85 7.75 4.32
C ASP A 134 18.44 8.87 5.18
N SER A 135 19.74 9.16 5.00
CA SER A 135 20.43 10.27 5.68
C SER A 135 19.81 11.65 5.45
N ARG A 136 19.05 11.82 4.34
CA ARG A 136 18.33 13.06 4.02
C ARG A 136 17.06 13.20 4.85
N HIS A 137 16.60 12.13 5.49
CA HIS A 137 15.46 12.16 6.38
C HIS A 137 15.80 12.98 7.63
N LYS A 138 15.27 14.20 7.70
CA LYS A 138 15.35 15.02 8.90
C LYS A 138 14.17 14.68 9.80
N SER A 139 14.48 14.25 11.01
CA SER A 139 13.50 14.16 12.09
C SER A 139 12.72 15.49 12.21
N GLY A 140 11.40 15.40 12.39
CA GLY A 140 10.53 16.55 12.63
C GLY A 140 9.91 17.22 11.41
N GLU A 141 10.31 16.91 10.17
CA GLU A 141 9.67 17.50 8.98
C GLU A 141 8.18 17.17 8.89
N THR A 142 7.82 15.91 9.14
CA THR A 142 6.42 15.50 9.18
C THR A 142 5.68 16.17 10.33
N LEU A 143 6.32 16.33 11.49
CA LEU A 143 5.71 17.00 12.64
C LEU A 143 5.42 18.48 12.34
N ALA A 144 6.34 19.18 11.70
CA ALA A 144 6.15 20.57 11.28
C ALA A 144 5.01 20.70 10.26
N LEU A 145 4.91 19.77 9.31
CA LEU A 145 3.77 19.71 8.39
C LEU A 145 2.45 19.52 9.15
N LEU A 146 2.40 18.55 10.07
CA LEU A 146 1.20 18.27 10.86
C LEU A 146 0.76 19.47 11.71
N GLN A 147 1.72 20.17 12.32
CA GLN A 147 1.47 21.42 13.04
C GLN A 147 0.84 22.49 12.14
N SER A 148 1.35 22.68 10.91
CA SER A 148 0.78 23.63 9.95
C SER A 148 -0.65 23.29 9.51
N LEU A 149 -1.03 22.01 9.60
CA LEU A 149 -2.34 21.50 9.23
C LEU A 149 -3.31 21.42 10.41
N GLY A 150 -2.84 21.65 11.64
CA GLY A 150 -3.63 21.43 12.86
C GLY A 150 -4.02 19.95 13.06
N LEU A 151 -3.22 19.02 12.55
CA LEU A 151 -3.45 17.58 12.65
C LEU A 151 -2.53 16.99 13.72
N SER A 152 -3.11 16.26 14.68
CA SER A 152 -2.34 15.59 15.74
C SER A 152 -1.56 14.38 15.18
N PRO A 153 -0.29 14.15 15.55
CA PRO A 153 0.46 12.96 15.15
C PRO A 153 -0.23 11.64 15.49
N GLU A 154 -0.96 11.58 16.61
CA GLU A 154 -1.70 10.41 17.08
C GLU A 154 -2.87 10.02 16.18
N ARG A 155 -3.26 10.91 15.26
CA ARG A 155 -4.26 10.65 14.22
C ARG A 155 -3.65 10.05 12.96
N VAL A 156 -2.33 10.04 12.81
CA VAL A 156 -1.64 9.52 11.63
C VAL A 156 -1.14 8.11 11.89
N VAL A 157 -1.52 7.19 11.01
CA VAL A 157 -1.06 5.81 11.01
C VAL A 157 -0.21 5.58 9.76
N PHE A 158 1.05 5.17 9.94
CA PHE A 158 1.90 4.80 8.82
C PHE A 158 1.72 3.32 8.47
N GLU A 159 1.41 3.05 7.21
CA GLU A 159 1.27 1.70 6.67
C GLU A 159 2.58 1.25 6.02
N LEU A 160 3.00 0.03 6.36
CA LEU A 160 4.23 -0.58 5.91
C LEU A 160 3.92 -1.99 5.43
N THR A 161 4.28 -2.31 4.19
CA THR A 161 4.05 -3.67 3.67
C THR A 161 5.02 -4.68 4.28
N GLU A 162 4.59 -5.94 4.44
CA GLU A 162 5.43 -7.00 5.03
C GLU A 162 6.77 -7.16 4.30
N ARG A 163 6.77 -7.24 2.97
CA ARG A 163 7.97 -7.49 2.13
C ARG A 163 9.09 -6.49 2.38
N GLN A 164 8.66 -5.28 2.71
CA GLN A 164 9.45 -4.09 2.89
C GLN A 164 10.14 -4.05 4.27
N ALA A 165 9.54 -4.65 5.30
CA ALA A 165 10.08 -4.72 6.66
C ALA A 165 11.17 -5.78 6.88
N VAL A 166 11.34 -6.73 5.95
CA VAL A 166 12.20 -7.92 6.14
C VAL A 166 13.70 -7.64 6.05
N GLN A 167 14.13 -6.52 5.44
CA GLN A 167 15.54 -6.32 5.07
C GLN A 167 16.47 -5.94 6.24
N ASP A 168 15.99 -5.18 7.24
CA ASP A 168 16.74 -4.83 8.46
C ASP A 168 15.77 -4.53 9.62
N TYR A 169 15.39 -5.56 10.38
CA TYR A 169 14.45 -5.40 11.49
C TYR A 169 14.93 -4.46 12.59
N VAL A 170 16.26 -4.38 12.85
CA VAL A 170 16.80 -3.62 13.99
C VAL A 170 16.89 -2.14 13.64
N GLY A 171 17.39 -1.80 12.45
CA GLY A 171 17.36 -0.42 11.96
C GLY A 171 15.93 0.08 11.85
N PHE A 172 15.03 -0.76 11.33
CA PHE A 172 13.63 -0.41 11.16
C PHE A 172 12.89 -0.19 12.48
N GLU A 173 13.09 -1.06 13.47
CA GLU A 173 12.50 -0.87 14.81
C GLU A 173 12.91 0.47 15.43
N LYS A 174 14.18 0.87 15.33
CA LYS A 174 14.65 2.17 15.84
C LYS A 174 13.92 3.34 15.20
N VAL A 175 13.70 3.28 13.88
CA VAL A 175 13.03 4.38 13.20
C VAL A 175 11.55 4.41 13.54
N LEU A 176 10.88 3.26 13.61
CA LEU A 176 9.48 3.21 14.04
C LEU A 176 9.31 3.69 15.48
N SER A 177 10.22 3.32 16.38
CA SER A 177 10.24 3.81 17.76
C SER A 177 10.40 5.33 17.81
N HIS A 178 11.24 5.90 16.96
CA HIS A 178 11.36 7.36 16.83
C HIS A 178 10.06 8.05 16.33
N TYR A 179 9.30 7.41 15.45
CA TYR A 179 7.98 7.92 15.05
C TYR A 179 6.94 7.75 16.15
N ARG A 180 6.96 6.65 16.91
CA ARG A 180 6.08 6.47 18.07
C ARG A 180 6.33 7.50 19.15
N GLU A 181 7.59 7.85 19.42
CA GLU A 181 7.98 8.92 20.34
C GLU A 181 7.39 10.29 19.94
N GLN A 182 7.14 10.50 18.65
CA GLN A 182 6.46 11.69 18.12
C GLN A 182 4.93 11.58 18.11
N GLY A 183 4.37 10.45 18.56
CA GLY A 183 2.93 10.21 18.68
C GLY A 183 2.30 9.43 17.51
N PHE A 184 3.04 9.12 16.45
CA PHE A 184 2.52 8.37 15.31
C PHE A 184 2.20 6.91 15.67
N ARG A 185 1.29 6.30 14.90
CA ARG A 185 0.97 4.87 14.99
C ARG A 185 1.43 4.14 13.74
N ILE A 186 1.60 2.83 13.85
CA ILE A 186 2.09 1.96 12.80
C ILE A 186 1.06 0.88 12.49
N ALA A 187 0.87 0.63 11.21
CA ALA A 187 0.14 -0.51 10.68
C ALA A 187 1.08 -1.38 9.83
N VAL A 188 0.95 -2.69 9.96
CA VAL A 188 1.56 -3.65 9.02
C VAL A 188 0.51 -4.07 8.01
N ASP A 189 0.80 -3.81 6.74
CA ASP A 189 -0.07 -4.08 5.61
C ASP A 189 0.26 -5.42 4.92
N ASP A 190 -0.73 -5.98 4.23
CA ASP A 190 -0.71 -7.28 3.54
C ASP A 190 -0.33 -8.48 4.43
N ALA A 191 -0.62 -8.41 5.74
CA ALA A 191 -0.21 -9.44 6.68
C ALA A 191 -0.86 -10.80 6.38
N GLY A 192 -0.04 -11.85 6.35
CA GLY A 192 -0.47 -13.25 6.17
C GLY A 192 -0.55 -13.72 4.71
N SER A 193 -0.24 -12.85 3.75
CA SER A 193 0.01 -13.24 2.35
C SER A 193 1.45 -13.72 2.09
N GLY A 194 2.37 -13.50 3.05
CA GLY A 194 3.80 -13.78 2.95
C GLY A 194 4.38 -14.66 4.07
N TYR A 195 5.61 -15.14 3.84
CA TYR A 195 6.33 -16.10 4.70
C TYR A 195 6.88 -15.50 6.01
N ASN A 196 7.00 -14.17 6.14
CA ASN A 196 7.68 -13.51 7.27
C ASN A 196 6.75 -12.67 8.17
N SER A 197 5.43 -12.71 7.94
CA SER A 197 4.41 -11.93 8.65
C SER A 197 4.58 -11.97 10.16
N LEU A 198 4.62 -13.16 10.76
CA LEU A 198 4.68 -13.31 12.22
C LEU A 198 5.95 -12.71 12.83
N LYS A 199 7.11 -12.87 12.18
CA LYS A 199 8.36 -12.27 12.65
C LYS A 199 8.26 -10.75 12.60
N THR A 200 7.74 -10.20 11.50
CA THR A 200 7.49 -8.76 11.35
C THR A 200 6.59 -8.24 12.47
N LEU A 201 5.48 -8.91 12.78
CA LEU A 201 4.59 -8.50 13.89
C LEU A 201 5.31 -8.46 15.24
N VAL A 202 6.13 -9.48 15.55
CA VAL A 202 6.86 -9.56 16.82
C VAL A 202 7.89 -8.45 16.98
N TYR A 203 8.64 -8.12 15.91
CA TYR A 203 9.65 -7.06 15.98
C TYR A 203 9.03 -5.67 15.94
N LEU A 204 8.06 -5.44 15.07
CA LEU A 204 7.52 -4.10 14.85
C LEU A 204 6.48 -3.70 15.90
N LYS A 205 5.79 -4.66 16.52
CA LYS A 205 4.74 -4.44 17.53
C LYS A 205 3.73 -3.37 17.08
N PRO A 206 3.11 -3.52 15.90
CA PRO A 206 2.28 -2.47 15.33
C PRO A 206 0.99 -2.26 16.13
N GLU A 207 0.43 -1.05 16.06
CA GLU A 207 -0.88 -0.77 16.64
C GLU A 207 -2.01 -1.39 15.79
N PHE A 208 -1.76 -1.61 14.49
CA PHE A 208 -2.71 -2.22 13.56
C PHE A 208 -2.07 -3.30 12.68
N ILE A 209 -2.84 -4.35 12.38
CA ILE A 209 -2.54 -5.36 11.36
C ILE A 209 -3.65 -5.30 10.33
N LYS A 210 -3.30 -5.09 9.07
CA LYS A 210 -4.24 -5.17 7.94
C LYS A 210 -4.09 -6.56 7.29
N LEU A 211 -5.18 -7.30 7.24
CA LEU A 211 -5.24 -8.64 6.65
C LEU A 211 -5.62 -8.52 5.18
N ASP A 212 -4.73 -8.97 4.31
CA ASP A 212 -4.93 -8.92 2.86
C ASP A 212 -6.24 -9.62 2.44
N LYS A 213 -6.83 -9.12 1.37
CA LYS A 213 -8.06 -9.64 0.77
C LYS A 213 -7.98 -11.14 0.45
N SER A 214 -6.80 -11.72 0.18
CA SER A 214 -6.67 -13.16 -0.07
C SER A 214 -7.02 -14.02 1.14
N LEU A 215 -6.92 -13.48 2.36
CA LEU A 215 -7.37 -14.14 3.59
C LEU A 215 -8.85 -13.93 3.88
N ILE A 216 -9.43 -12.84 3.37
CA ILE A 216 -10.82 -12.45 3.65
C ILE A 216 -11.80 -12.97 2.60
N ARG A 217 -11.35 -13.08 1.34
CA ARG A 217 -12.20 -13.43 0.21
C ARG A 217 -12.80 -14.82 0.39
N GLY A 218 -14.14 -14.88 0.50
CA GLY A 218 -14.88 -16.13 0.67
C GLY A 218 -14.65 -16.85 2.01
N ILE A 219 -14.16 -16.14 3.03
CA ILE A 219 -13.78 -16.71 4.33
C ILE A 219 -14.93 -17.46 5.01
N GLU A 220 -16.19 -17.08 4.76
CA GLU A 220 -17.36 -17.75 5.32
C GLU A 220 -17.46 -19.24 4.91
N CYS A 221 -16.82 -19.62 3.80
CA CYS A 221 -16.85 -20.96 3.22
C CYS A 221 -15.52 -21.74 3.36
N CYS A 222 -14.43 -21.13 3.83
CA CYS A 222 -13.11 -21.75 3.86
C CYS A 222 -12.59 -21.93 5.29
N ARG A 223 -12.61 -23.16 5.78
CA ARG A 223 -12.21 -23.48 7.15
C ARG A 223 -10.76 -23.09 7.47
N GLU A 224 -9.85 -23.26 6.52
CA GLU A 224 -8.43 -22.94 6.68
C GLU A 224 -8.20 -21.43 6.88
N GLN A 225 -8.89 -20.58 6.11
CA GLN A 225 -8.86 -19.12 6.30
C GLN A 225 -9.44 -18.74 7.67
N GLN A 226 -10.51 -19.41 8.12
CA GLN A 226 -11.14 -19.17 9.42
C GLN A 226 -10.20 -19.52 10.59
N GLU A 227 -9.54 -20.68 10.51
CA GLU A 227 -8.57 -21.12 11.52
C GLU A 227 -7.37 -20.17 11.59
N LEU A 228 -6.86 -19.70 10.44
CA LEU A 228 -5.78 -18.72 10.40
C LEU A 228 -6.20 -17.36 10.97
N LEU A 229 -7.40 -16.88 10.63
CA LEU A 229 -7.94 -15.64 11.19
C LEU A 229 -8.01 -15.69 12.71
N GLU A 230 -8.46 -16.82 13.27
CA GLU A 230 -8.57 -17.02 14.71
C GLU A 230 -7.20 -16.91 15.41
N LEU A 231 -6.17 -17.56 14.85
CA LEU A 231 -4.80 -17.47 15.37
C LEU A 231 -4.28 -16.02 15.38
N ILE A 232 -4.52 -15.27 14.31
CA ILE A 232 -4.10 -13.87 14.21
C ILE A 232 -4.87 -13.00 15.21
N ARG A 233 -6.18 -13.23 15.34
CA ARG A 233 -7.04 -12.53 16.30
C ARG A 233 -6.58 -12.75 17.74
N GLU A 234 -6.25 -13.98 18.11
CA GLU A 234 -5.73 -14.32 19.45
C GLU A 234 -4.38 -13.62 19.71
N TYR A 235 -3.47 -13.64 18.74
CA TYR A 235 -2.22 -12.89 18.85
C TYR A 235 -2.45 -11.39 19.04
N ALA A 236 -3.34 -10.81 18.23
CA ALA A 236 -3.64 -9.38 18.27
C ALA A 236 -4.21 -8.96 19.63
N ALA A 237 -5.15 -9.74 20.16
CA ALA A 237 -5.73 -9.52 21.49
C ALA A 237 -4.68 -9.52 22.61
N ARG A 238 -3.68 -10.40 22.54
CA ARG A 238 -2.62 -10.52 23.56
C ARG A 238 -1.51 -9.49 23.42
N SER A 239 -1.34 -8.89 22.24
CA SER A 239 -0.30 -7.91 21.93
C SER A 239 -0.80 -6.46 21.95
N SER A 240 -2.06 -6.22 22.31
CA SER A 240 -2.72 -4.90 22.19
C SER A 240 -2.73 -4.34 20.76
N THR A 241 -2.70 -5.24 19.78
CA THR A 241 -2.77 -4.92 18.35
C THR A 241 -4.21 -5.02 17.86
N LYS A 242 -4.62 -4.14 16.95
CA LYS A 242 -5.95 -4.16 16.33
C LYS A 242 -5.90 -4.78 14.95
N VAL A 243 -6.92 -5.56 14.60
CA VAL A 243 -7.04 -6.20 13.27
C VAL A 243 -8.00 -5.42 12.39
N ILE A 244 -7.56 -5.14 11.16
CA ILE A 244 -8.36 -4.57 10.06
C ILE A 244 -8.46 -5.63 8.98
N ALA A 245 -9.67 -6.10 8.67
CA ALA A 245 -9.89 -6.99 7.53
C ALA A 245 -10.07 -6.19 6.24
N GLU A 246 -9.27 -6.49 5.21
CA GLU A 246 -9.34 -5.79 3.93
C GLU A 246 -10.09 -6.57 2.85
N GLY A 247 -10.54 -5.83 1.82
CA GLY A 247 -11.17 -6.43 0.66
C GLY A 247 -12.53 -7.05 0.94
N ILE A 248 -13.26 -6.55 1.94
CA ILE A 248 -14.63 -6.98 2.22
C ILE A 248 -15.54 -6.55 1.06
N GLU A 249 -16.02 -7.51 0.29
CA GLU A 249 -16.82 -7.29 -0.93
C GLU A 249 -18.25 -7.81 -0.80
N THR A 250 -18.51 -8.76 0.10
CA THR A 250 -19.85 -9.36 0.29
C THR A 250 -20.39 -9.15 1.70
N ALA A 251 -21.72 -9.27 1.85
CA ALA A 251 -22.35 -9.19 3.16
C ALA A 251 -22.07 -10.45 3.99
N GLU A 252 -21.84 -11.57 3.33
CA GLU A 252 -21.50 -12.86 3.93
C GLU A 252 -20.12 -12.80 4.59
N GLU A 253 -19.12 -12.26 3.90
CA GLU A 253 -17.78 -11.99 4.43
C GLU A 253 -17.88 -11.09 5.68
N LEU A 254 -18.61 -9.96 5.58
CA LEU A 254 -18.83 -9.05 6.70
C LEU A 254 -19.50 -9.73 7.90
N LYS A 255 -20.59 -10.48 7.68
CA LYS A 255 -21.32 -11.19 8.74
C LYS A 255 -20.44 -12.23 9.42
N TYR A 256 -19.59 -12.92 8.66
CA TYR A 256 -18.62 -13.84 9.23
C TYR A 256 -17.62 -13.08 10.11
N LEU A 257 -16.98 -12.01 9.60
CA LEU A 257 -15.99 -11.23 10.35
C LEU A 257 -16.54 -10.61 11.63
N GLN A 258 -17.78 -10.09 11.61
CA GLN A 258 -18.47 -9.59 12.79
C GLN A 258 -18.67 -10.68 13.86
N ARG A 259 -19.08 -11.89 13.44
CA ARG A 259 -19.24 -13.06 14.34
C ARG A 259 -17.91 -13.55 14.89
N ALA A 260 -16.87 -13.56 14.06
CA ALA A 260 -15.50 -13.88 14.45
C ALA A 260 -14.88 -12.82 15.39
N GLY A 261 -15.56 -11.68 15.59
CA GLY A 261 -15.11 -10.65 16.52
C GLY A 261 -13.99 -9.77 15.99
N ILE A 262 -13.83 -9.69 14.66
CA ILE A 262 -12.93 -8.71 14.03
C ILE A 262 -13.50 -7.30 14.24
N GLU A 263 -12.65 -6.40 14.73
CA GLU A 263 -13.08 -5.07 15.17
C GLU A 263 -13.24 -4.10 14.01
N PHE A 264 -12.29 -4.09 13.06
CA PHE A 264 -12.26 -3.13 11.96
C PHE A 264 -12.22 -3.80 10.60
N GLY A 265 -12.68 -3.09 9.57
CA GLY A 265 -12.50 -3.53 8.20
C GLY A 265 -12.77 -2.47 7.15
N GLN A 266 -12.34 -2.79 5.95
CA GLN A 266 -12.39 -1.94 4.77
C GLN A 266 -12.65 -2.81 3.54
N GLY A 267 -13.38 -2.26 2.57
CA GLY A 267 -13.69 -2.96 1.34
C GLY A 267 -14.86 -2.33 0.62
N TYR A 268 -15.11 -2.74 -0.62
CA TYR A 268 -16.15 -2.14 -1.46
C TYR A 268 -17.56 -2.34 -0.94
N ALA A 269 -17.81 -3.37 -0.12
CA ALA A 269 -19.07 -3.53 0.58
C ALA A 269 -19.33 -2.44 1.63
N LEU A 270 -18.26 -1.88 2.22
CA LEU A 270 -18.30 -0.89 3.29
C LEU A 270 -18.16 0.54 2.78
N GLY A 271 -17.40 0.73 1.70
CA GLY A 271 -17.17 2.02 1.07
C GLY A 271 -16.06 1.92 0.03
N ARG A 272 -16.29 2.50 -1.14
CA ARG A 272 -15.29 2.57 -2.20
C ARG A 272 -14.36 3.76 -1.94
N PRO A 273 -13.12 3.75 -2.49
CA PRO A 273 -12.28 4.94 -2.52
C PRO A 273 -13.00 6.09 -3.25
N GLU A 274 -13.09 7.26 -2.60
CA GLU A 274 -13.70 8.46 -3.16
C GLU A 274 -12.75 9.67 -3.03
N GLN A 275 -12.95 10.71 -3.85
CA GLN A 275 -12.10 11.91 -3.80
C GLN A 275 -12.30 12.73 -2.52
N LEU A 276 -13.41 12.53 -1.81
CA LEU A 276 -13.71 13.13 -0.51
C LEU A 276 -13.68 12.04 0.58
N PRO A 277 -13.28 12.36 1.82
CA PRO A 277 -13.32 11.41 2.94
C PRO A 277 -14.77 11.22 3.41
N VAL A 278 -15.47 10.29 2.77
CA VAL A 278 -16.87 9.98 3.06
C VAL A 278 -17.00 8.97 4.20
N GLN A 279 -18.16 8.94 4.84
CA GLN A 279 -18.50 7.90 5.81
C GLN A 279 -18.92 6.63 5.04
N GLY A 280 -18.33 5.48 5.38
CA GLY A 280 -18.81 4.20 4.87
C GLY A 280 -20.06 3.71 5.60
N ARG A 281 -20.61 2.58 5.14
CA ARG A 281 -21.84 1.98 5.69
C ARG A 281 -21.77 0.46 5.62
N CYS A 282 -22.20 -0.22 6.68
CA CYS A 282 -22.39 -1.67 6.63
C CYS A 282 -23.64 -2.00 5.79
N PRO A 283 -23.57 -2.94 4.83
CA PRO A 283 -24.73 -3.42 4.10
C PRO A 283 -25.74 -4.07 5.05
N VAL A 284 -27.00 -3.70 4.91
CA VAL A 284 -28.10 -4.19 5.77
C VAL A 284 -28.61 -5.56 5.30
N GLU A 285 -28.38 -5.94 4.02
CA GLU A 285 -28.82 -7.16 3.35
C GLU A 285 -27.85 -7.56 2.19
N PRO A 286 -27.85 -8.80 1.67
CA PRO A 286 -26.77 -9.28 0.81
C PRO A 286 -26.64 -8.50 -0.51
N ILE A 287 -25.44 -8.00 -0.75
CA ILE A 287 -25.04 -7.36 -2.00
C ILE A 287 -25.07 -8.44 -3.08
N LYS A 288 -25.92 -8.29 -4.11
CA LYS A 288 -25.79 -9.08 -5.33
C LYS A 288 -24.40 -8.78 -5.90
N ALA A 289 -23.50 -9.77 -5.85
CA ALA A 289 -22.16 -9.66 -6.39
C ALA A 289 -22.23 -9.09 -7.82
N ALA A 290 -21.51 -7.98 -8.06
CA ALA A 290 -21.36 -7.44 -9.41
C ALA A 290 -20.77 -8.55 -10.29
N GLY A 291 -21.38 -8.77 -11.46
CA GLY A 291 -21.21 -9.96 -12.29
C GLY A 291 -19.76 -10.42 -12.43
N ARG A 292 -19.56 -11.72 -12.22
CA ARG A 292 -18.30 -12.42 -12.47
C ARG A 292 -17.85 -12.14 -13.90
N GLY A 293 -16.87 -11.25 -14.05
CA GLY A 293 -16.01 -11.22 -15.22
C GLY A 293 -15.32 -12.57 -15.31
N VAL A 294 -15.55 -13.26 -16.43
CA VAL A 294 -14.99 -14.58 -16.75
C VAL A 294 -13.47 -14.48 -16.71
N TYR A 295 -12.86 -14.92 -15.61
CA TYR A 295 -11.44 -15.28 -15.61
C TYR A 295 -11.31 -16.59 -16.37
N GLY A 296 -10.92 -16.49 -17.64
CA GLY A 296 -10.51 -17.63 -18.44
C GLY A 296 -9.29 -18.27 -17.81
N TYR A 297 -9.46 -19.50 -17.35
CA TYR A 297 -8.37 -20.43 -17.07
C TYR A 297 -7.60 -20.64 -18.38
N VAL A 298 -6.46 -19.98 -18.55
CA VAL A 298 -5.51 -20.34 -19.61
C VAL A 298 -4.71 -21.53 -19.09
N SER A 299 -5.15 -22.71 -19.51
CA SER A 299 -4.42 -23.96 -19.35
C SER A 299 -3.02 -23.83 -19.98
N SER A 300 -1.99 -23.97 -19.15
CA SER A 300 -0.63 -24.21 -19.60
C SER A 300 -0.56 -25.60 -20.22
N ASN A 301 -0.58 -25.66 -21.55
CA ASN A 301 -0.10 -26.82 -22.31
C ASN A 301 0.63 -26.32 -23.57
N ARG A 302 1.96 -26.24 -23.42
CA ARG A 302 3.06 -26.24 -24.41
C ARG A 302 4.05 -25.09 -24.18
#